data_AF-A0A544YS36-F1
#
_entry.id   AF-A0A544YS36-F1
#
_cell.length_a   1.000
_cell.length_b   1.000
_cell.length_c   1.000
_cell.angle_alpha   90.00
_cell.angle_beta   90.00
_cell.angle_gamma   90.00
#
_symmetry.space_group_name_H-M   'P 1'
#
loop_
_entity.id
_entity.type
_entity.pdbx_description
1 polymer ?
#
loop_
_entity_poly.entity_id
_entity_poly.type
_entity_poly.pdbx_seq_one_letter_code
_entity_poly.pdbx_strand_id
1 'polypeptide(L)'
;MNLSLSDIVPPLRWTAPSQVEPIASDPGLPDAWWQALPLDRACAAVGTGQVASRLADLTTACWAHLVLGDILPLLRFTHPEESLQTPGPRESVHDLYVDVIDKLLATEPAGEPAGAAVPPALPERPMPEIIDEIFARLDDRQRAIARDRLYFDASQHPGQGQRATLDELAQRFSVTRERIRQIERDLRDHVGEWLNGPSAAPLNAHLAWLRTRLGSAVPADDLAAAVPWHRTELITLAIPAWRFVRTLLTGYEQVDGWMIAGGADELREKTRQLFADGPRPLEEAVALVAQLGIREDVAERWLASVPQLRVMDGHVVLWPRSMGDKAEAVLAVAHAPLTPEDIQSRIGEDYSLVGIRNQLASDERFIRLDRSKYGLRRWGGEEYLGIREMIIREIERAGGEASVSTVVDNLTSRYDVSESSIRAYAGGPGFERTQRGYIRVAVPDQADAYQPRRDVSMTRRCFRSRDGRWWHRVDVNAEHLRGSGSPLPTGFAAHLGMAPGGQLTASTASGEVVISWHNQPTIGSIRNVLAEYNASEGDHVFLTVSDGGELLTRFLPAAVAGLPAINHALHLIGYTAPVASEAEGLRLIGARIGLPEGAGREEVLDRLRERGDRDILTFLP
;
A
#
# COMPACT_ATOMS: atom_id res chain seq x y z
N MET A 1 8.33 53.18 10.64
CA MET A 1 8.39 51.89 9.91
C MET A 1 7.30 50.91 10.36
N ASN A 2 6.76 50.05 9.48
CA ASN A 2 5.69 49.06 9.80
C ASN A 2 6.16 47.59 9.63
N LEU A 3 7.46 47.32 9.75
CA LEU A 3 8.04 45.97 9.64
C LEU A 3 8.25 45.39 11.04
N SER A 4 7.82 44.15 11.29
CA SER A 4 8.15 43.38 12.49
C SER A 4 9.51 42.69 12.34
N LEU A 5 10.04 42.12 13.44
CA LEU A 5 11.29 41.35 13.38
C LEU A 5 11.16 40.15 12.42
N SER A 6 9.99 39.49 12.39
CA SER A 6 9.70 38.35 11.52
C SER A 6 9.59 38.68 10.03
N ASP A 7 9.49 39.97 9.69
CA ASP A 7 9.49 40.42 8.30
C ASP A 7 10.91 40.56 7.74
N ILE A 8 11.89 40.77 8.61
CA ILE A 8 13.30 40.90 8.23
C ILE A 8 14.14 39.67 8.57
N VAL A 9 13.62 38.74 9.39
CA VAL A 9 14.27 37.47 9.76
C VAL A 9 13.39 36.29 9.33
N PRO A 10 13.55 35.75 8.10
CA PRO A 10 12.69 34.69 7.57
C PRO A 10 12.57 33.42 8.45
N PRO A 11 13.65 32.91 9.08
CA PRO A 11 13.56 31.71 9.93
C PRO A 11 12.58 31.82 11.11
N LEU A 12 12.26 33.03 11.58
CA LEU A 12 11.23 33.23 12.62
C LEU A 12 9.85 32.73 12.18
N ARG A 13 9.58 32.64 10.87
CA ARG A 13 8.30 32.18 10.32
C ARG A 13 8.17 30.66 10.28
N TRP A 14 9.29 29.93 10.29
CA TRP A 14 9.34 28.47 10.16
C TRP A 14 9.84 27.76 11.42
N THR A 15 10.31 28.51 12.42
CA THR A 15 10.71 27.96 13.71
C THR A 15 9.50 27.82 14.63
N ALA A 16 9.34 26.66 15.27
CA ALA A 16 8.21 26.41 16.16
C ALA A 16 8.15 27.48 17.28
N PRO A 17 6.98 28.06 17.57
CA PRO A 17 6.84 29.10 18.60
C PRO A 17 7.39 28.67 19.97
N SER A 18 7.26 27.39 20.34
CA SER A 18 7.80 26.83 21.58
C SER A 18 9.32 26.87 21.69
N GLN A 19 10.04 26.99 20.58
CA GLN A 19 11.49 27.16 20.54
C GLN A 19 11.90 28.63 20.54
N VAL A 20 11.07 29.50 19.95
CA VAL A 20 11.34 30.94 19.84
C VAL A 20 10.99 31.67 21.14
N GLU A 21 9.81 31.41 21.70
CA GLU A 21 9.23 32.13 22.83
C GLU A 21 10.13 32.16 24.08
N PRO A 22 10.78 31.06 24.52
CA PRO A 22 11.65 31.09 25.70
C PRO A 22 12.88 31.98 25.53
N ILE A 23 13.29 32.26 24.29
CA ILE A 23 14.53 32.96 23.95
C ILE A 23 14.23 34.42 23.58
N ALA A 24 13.16 34.64 22.82
CA ALA A 24 12.75 35.93 22.30
C ALA A 24 11.93 36.77 23.29
N SER A 25 11.34 36.14 24.30
CA SER A 25 10.57 36.85 25.34
C SER A 25 11.44 37.89 26.04
N ASP A 26 10.89 39.10 26.19
CA ASP A 26 11.54 40.20 26.89
C ASP A 26 10.53 40.91 27.77
N PRO A 27 10.81 41.14 29.07
CA PRO A 27 9.89 41.80 29.99
C PRO A 27 9.47 43.22 29.55
N GLY A 28 10.28 43.88 28.72
CA GLY A 28 9.99 45.21 28.19
C GLY A 28 9.12 45.21 26.92
N LEU A 29 8.73 44.05 26.39
CA LEU A 29 8.00 43.91 25.14
C LEU A 29 6.76 43.00 25.34
N PRO A 30 5.70 43.16 24.52
CA PRO A 30 4.55 42.28 24.56
C PRO A 30 4.89 40.84 24.13
N ASP A 31 4.06 39.89 24.53
CA ASP A 31 4.19 38.50 24.08
C ASP A 31 4.16 38.41 22.56
N ALA A 32 5.04 37.57 21.99
CA ALA A 32 5.21 37.43 20.55
C ALA A 32 5.51 38.74 19.80
N TRP A 33 6.14 39.73 20.44
CA TRP A 33 6.48 41.02 19.83
C TRP A 33 7.21 40.89 18.49
N TRP A 34 8.04 39.87 18.32
CA TRP A 34 8.80 39.62 17.09
C TRP A 34 7.91 39.39 15.86
N GLN A 35 6.62 39.08 16.05
CA GLN A 35 5.65 38.83 14.97
C GLN A 35 4.74 40.02 14.65
N ALA A 36 4.45 40.87 15.63
CA ALA A 36 3.36 41.85 15.53
C ALA A 36 3.79 43.29 15.86
N LEU A 37 4.84 43.47 16.66
CA LEU A 37 5.31 44.81 17.04
C LEU A 37 6.23 45.35 15.93
N PRO A 38 5.94 46.56 15.38
CA PRO A 38 6.87 47.24 14.50
C PRO A 38 8.25 47.38 15.14
N LEU A 39 9.28 47.08 14.37
CA LEU A 39 10.67 46.96 14.82
C LEU A 39 11.22 48.28 15.36
N ASP A 40 10.81 49.42 14.80
CA ASP A 40 11.13 50.75 15.33
C ASP A 40 10.54 50.96 16.73
N ARG A 41 9.32 50.50 16.98
CA ARG A 41 8.69 50.54 18.31
C ARG A 41 9.35 49.56 19.28
N ALA A 42 9.73 48.36 18.83
CA ALA A 42 10.47 47.42 19.65
C ALA A 42 11.84 48.00 20.08
N CYS A 43 12.57 48.60 19.13
CA CYS A 43 13.85 49.24 19.41
C CYS A 43 13.69 50.50 20.28
N ALA A 44 12.61 51.27 20.13
CA ALA A 44 12.33 52.40 21.02
C ALA A 44 12.01 51.98 22.45
N ALA A 45 11.39 50.81 22.65
CA ALA A 45 10.99 50.32 23.97
C ALA A 45 12.16 49.72 24.78
N VAL A 46 13.03 48.91 24.14
CA VAL A 46 14.11 48.17 24.85
C VAL A 46 15.52 48.43 24.31
N GLY A 47 15.66 49.20 23.23
CA GLY A 47 16.93 49.49 22.56
C GLY A 47 17.30 48.48 21.47
N THR A 48 17.94 48.95 20.39
CA THR A 48 18.42 48.10 19.29
C THR A 48 19.31 46.96 19.78
N GLY A 49 20.22 47.25 20.71
CA GLY A 49 21.13 46.25 21.28
C GLY A 49 20.42 45.08 21.95
N GLN A 50 19.29 45.34 22.63
CA GLN A 50 18.50 44.30 23.29
C GLN A 50 17.74 43.45 22.27
N VAL A 51 17.12 44.09 21.27
CA VAL A 51 16.46 43.40 20.14
C VAL A 51 17.45 42.49 19.41
N ALA A 52 18.64 43.02 19.08
CA ALA A 52 19.71 42.27 18.43
C ALA A 52 20.24 41.12 19.32
N SER A 53 20.29 41.30 20.65
CA SER A 53 20.71 40.25 21.59
C SER A 53 19.77 39.05 21.53
N ARG A 54 18.45 39.29 21.56
CA ARG A 54 17.44 38.23 21.42
C ARG A 54 17.59 37.50 20.09
N LEU A 55 17.83 38.24 19.01
CA LEU A 55 18.04 37.66 17.68
C LEU A 55 19.34 36.83 17.59
N ALA A 56 20.43 37.28 18.22
CA ALA A 56 21.68 36.53 18.30
C ALA A 56 21.51 35.23 19.11
N ASP A 57 20.77 35.28 20.22
CA ASP A 57 20.46 34.09 21.03
C ASP A 57 19.64 33.06 20.24
N LEU A 58 18.63 33.51 19.49
CA LEU A 58 17.85 32.66 18.59
C LEU A 58 18.71 32.07 17.47
N THR A 59 19.62 32.87 16.91
CA THR A 59 20.54 32.43 15.87
C THR A 59 21.42 31.30 16.36
N THR A 60 22.01 31.43 17.55
CA THR A 60 22.84 30.38 18.15
C THR A 60 22.03 29.14 18.53
N ALA A 61 20.84 29.32 19.12
CA ALA A 61 20.05 28.21 19.64
C ALA A 61 19.29 27.41 18.56
N CYS A 62 18.79 28.09 17.52
CA CYS A 62 17.88 27.51 16.54
C CYS A 62 18.48 27.40 15.14
N TRP A 63 19.42 28.28 14.76
CA TRP A 63 19.82 28.49 13.37
C TRP A 63 21.32 28.45 13.11
N ALA A 64 22.12 27.87 14.01
CA ALA A 64 23.58 27.82 13.90
C ALA A 64 24.10 27.12 12.62
N HIS A 65 23.25 26.33 11.96
CA HIS A 65 23.57 25.61 10.73
C HIS A 65 23.25 26.42 9.44
N LEU A 66 22.52 27.53 9.54
CA LEU A 66 22.18 28.38 8.40
C LEU A 66 23.29 29.41 8.17
N VAL A 67 23.44 29.91 6.94
CA VAL A 67 24.31 31.06 6.68
C VAL A 67 23.64 32.35 7.14
N LEU A 68 24.41 33.32 7.64
CA LEU A 68 23.90 34.55 8.23
C LEU A 68 22.99 35.35 7.27
N GLY A 69 23.28 35.33 5.97
CA GLY A 69 22.45 35.95 4.94
C GLY A 69 21.09 35.28 4.71
N ASP A 70 20.90 34.02 5.08
CA ASP A 70 19.58 33.36 5.07
C ASP A 70 18.77 33.68 6.33
N ILE A 71 19.47 33.99 7.44
CA ILE A 71 18.85 34.38 8.70
C ILE A 71 18.40 35.83 8.65
N LEU A 72 19.28 36.75 8.26
CA LEU A 72 18.99 38.18 8.10
C LEU A 72 19.43 38.62 6.69
N PRO A 73 18.55 38.55 5.67
CA PRO A 73 18.88 38.87 4.27
C PRO A 73 19.49 40.25 4.05
N LEU A 74 19.20 41.22 4.92
CA LEU A 74 19.80 42.55 4.88
C LEU A 74 21.33 42.54 5.07
N LEU A 75 21.91 41.49 5.66
CA LEU A 75 23.36 41.31 5.73
C LEU A 75 24.01 41.22 4.34
N ARG A 76 23.32 40.70 3.33
CA ARG A 76 23.86 40.63 1.96
C ARG A 76 24.18 42.00 1.36
N PHE A 77 23.56 43.05 1.88
CA PHE A 77 23.75 44.42 1.43
C PHE A 77 24.69 45.23 2.34
N THR A 78 24.71 44.92 3.62
CA THR A 78 25.47 45.68 4.63
C THR A 78 26.84 45.05 4.94
N HIS A 79 26.95 43.72 4.87
CA HIS A 79 28.10 42.90 5.24
C HIS A 79 28.18 41.65 4.32
N PRO A 80 28.48 41.84 3.02
CA PRO A 80 28.35 40.79 2.02
C PRO A 80 29.27 39.59 2.27
N GLU A 81 30.48 39.80 2.81
CA GLU A 81 31.43 38.71 3.09
C GLU A 81 30.97 37.86 4.29
N GLU A 82 30.49 38.50 5.35
CA GLU A 82 29.98 37.85 6.56
C GLU A 82 28.63 37.15 6.29
N SER A 83 27.82 37.66 5.37
CA SER A 83 26.53 37.07 5.00
C SER A 83 26.64 35.65 4.42
N LEU A 84 27.81 35.29 3.88
CA LEU A 84 28.10 33.98 3.30
C LEU A 84 28.58 32.95 4.34
N GLN A 85 28.77 33.36 5.59
CA GLN A 85 29.31 32.53 6.66
C GLN A 85 28.20 32.01 7.57
N THR A 86 28.39 30.84 8.19
CA THR A 86 27.54 30.39 9.30
C THR A 86 27.83 31.22 10.55
N PRO A 87 26.89 31.34 11.51
CA PRO A 87 27.07 32.08 12.75
C PRO A 87 28.36 31.71 13.49
N GLY A 88 29.22 32.71 13.71
CA GLY A 88 30.44 32.61 14.51
C GLY A 88 30.19 32.87 16.00
N PRO A 89 31.16 33.46 16.72
CA PRO A 89 30.95 33.88 18.11
C PRO A 89 29.71 34.78 18.26
N ARG A 90 28.91 34.53 19.30
CA ARG A 90 27.65 35.25 19.58
C ARG A 90 27.82 36.77 19.56
N GLU A 91 28.90 37.29 20.15
CA GLU A 91 29.18 38.74 20.20
C GLU A 91 29.35 39.32 18.79
N SER A 92 30.07 38.62 17.91
CA SER A 92 30.24 39.06 16.52
C SER A 92 28.92 39.05 15.74
N VAL A 93 28.05 38.07 15.98
CA VAL A 93 26.71 38.00 15.38
C VAL A 93 25.81 39.11 15.91
N HIS A 94 25.90 39.40 17.21
CA HIS A 94 25.18 40.49 17.87
C HIS A 94 25.56 41.85 17.27
N ASP A 95 26.85 42.15 17.15
CA ASP A 95 27.34 43.41 16.58
C ASP A 95 26.87 43.61 15.13
N LEU A 96 26.91 42.54 14.31
CA LEU A 96 26.40 42.55 12.94
C LEU A 96 24.90 42.88 12.88
N TYR A 97 24.11 42.29 13.78
CA TYR A 97 22.66 42.55 13.83
C TYR A 97 22.33 43.96 14.34
N VAL A 98 23.08 44.48 15.31
CA VAL A 98 22.92 45.87 15.76
C VAL A 98 23.14 46.84 14.60
N ASP A 99 24.25 46.70 13.87
CA ASP A 99 24.57 47.61 12.76
C ASP A 99 23.52 47.55 11.64
N VAL A 100 23.00 46.35 11.31
CA VAL A 100 21.92 46.22 10.33
C VAL A 100 20.64 46.91 10.76
N ILE A 101 20.23 46.71 12.02
CA ILE A 101 18.98 47.31 12.53
C ILE A 101 19.13 48.82 12.64
N ASP A 102 20.27 49.33 13.12
CA ASP A 102 20.52 50.78 13.20
C ASP A 102 20.55 51.44 11.80
N LYS A 103 21.19 50.80 10.81
CA LYS A 103 21.15 51.28 9.42
C LYS A 103 19.73 51.30 8.84
N LEU A 104 18.93 50.28 9.16
CA LEU A 104 17.53 50.20 8.73
C LEU A 104 16.68 51.32 9.35
N LEU A 105 16.91 51.64 10.62
CA LEU A 105 16.23 52.72 11.34
C LEU A 105 16.69 54.12 10.89
N ALA A 106 17.96 54.26 10.45
CA ALA A 106 18.52 55.52 9.99
C ALA A 106 18.05 55.96 8.58
N THR A 107 17.42 55.08 7.80
CA THR A 107 16.93 55.37 6.44
C THR A 107 15.63 56.19 6.34
N GLU A 108 15.04 56.63 7.46
CA GLU A 108 13.87 57.52 7.46
C GLU A 108 14.28 59.01 7.31
N PRO A 109 13.62 59.82 6.46
CA PRO A 109 13.90 61.25 6.37
C PRO A 109 13.46 61.95 7.67
N ALA A 110 14.38 62.74 8.25
CA ALA A 110 14.14 63.61 9.39
C ALA A 110 12.90 64.48 9.15
N GLY A 111 11.82 64.21 9.87
CA GLY A 111 10.54 64.84 9.58
C GLY A 111 9.45 64.66 10.62
N GLU A 112 9.76 64.62 11.92
CA GLU A 112 8.80 65.00 12.97
C GLU A 112 9.57 65.32 14.28
N PRO A 113 9.32 66.47 14.94
CA PRO A 113 10.07 66.86 16.12
C PRO A 113 9.77 65.94 17.31
N ALA A 114 10.84 65.45 17.93
CA ALA A 114 10.83 64.84 19.25
C ALA A 114 10.17 65.81 20.26
N GLY A 115 8.94 65.50 20.68
CA GLY A 115 8.21 66.42 21.55
C GLY A 115 6.72 66.16 21.72
N ALA A 116 6.26 64.91 21.61
CA ALA A 116 5.00 64.51 22.23
C ALA A 116 5.33 63.42 23.24
N ALA A 117 5.00 63.65 24.52
CA ALA A 117 4.97 62.58 25.49
C ALA A 117 4.04 61.51 24.93
N VAL A 118 4.63 60.40 24.47
CA VAL A 118 3.90 59.21 24.05
C VAL A 118 3.07 58.82 25.26
N PRO A 119 1.72 58.77 25.16
CA PRO A 119 0.92 58.21 26.25
C PRO A 119 1.50 56.82 26.53
N PRO A 120 1.67 56.42 27.80
CA PRO A 120 2.12 55.06 28.09
C PRO A 120 1.28 54.11 27.26
N ALA A 121 1.93 53.18 26.53
CA ALA A 121 1.24 52.16 25.77
C ALA A 121 0.17 51.58 26.71
N LEU A 122 -1.10 51.90 26.44
CA LEU A 122 -2.19 51.27 27.15
C LEU A 122 -1.94 49.78 26.99
N PRO A 123 -1.87 48.99 28.08
CA PRO A 123 -1.75 47.54 27.94
C PRO A 123 -2.85 47.10 26.98
N GLU A 124 -2.47 46.53 25.84
CA GLU A 124 -3.43 46.04 24.86
C GLU A 124 -4.34 45.06 25.61
N ARG A 125 -5.61 45.43 25.77
CA ARG A 125 -6.55 44.60 26.52
C ARG A 125 -6.58 43.21 25.85
N PRO A 126 -6.48 42.11 26.62
CA PRO A 126 -6.50 40.77 26.05
C PRO A 126 -7.73 40.57 25.14
N MET A 127 -7.53 39.98 23.95
CA MET A 127 -8.63 39.72 23.00
C MET A 127 -9.85 39.03 23.61
N PRO A 128 -9.69 38.00 24.48
CA PRO A 128 -10.84 37.39 25.16
C PRO A 128 -11.67 38.38 25.98
N GLU A 129 -11.04 39.37 26.64
CA GLU A 129 -11.76 40.38 27.43
C GLU A 129 -12.57 41.32 26.54
N ILE A 130 -11.98 41.77 25.42
CA ILE A 130 -12.68 42.61 24.43
C ILE A 130 -13.88 41.86 23.84
N ILE A 131 -13.73 40.56 23.59
CA ILE A 131 -14.83 39.71 23.13
C ILE A 131 -15.86 39.52 24.25
N ASP A 132 -15.47 39.28 25.51
CA ASP A 132 -16.41 39.05 26.61
C ASP A 132 -17.34 40.23 26.89
N GLU A 133 -16.86 41.47 26.70
CA GLU A 133 -17.65 42.68 26.90
C GLU A 133 -18.93 42.73 26.06
N ILE A 134 -18.93 42.13 24.88
CA ILE A 134 -20.10 42.11 24.01
C ILE A 134 -21.26 41.33 24.64
N PHE A 135 -20.93 40.31 25.43
CA PHE A 135 -21.87 39.39 26.03
C PHE A 135 -22.27 39.80 27.45
N ALA A 136 -21.51 40.70 28.09
CA ALA A 136 -21.70 41.10 29.49
C ALA A 136 -23.12 41.63 29.79
N ARG A 137 -23.78 42.26 28.81
CA ARG A 137 -25.14 42.82 28.94
C ARG A 137 -26.26 41.83 28.64
N LEU A 138 -25.94 40.62 28.19
CA LEU A 138 -26.94 39.61 27.86
C LEU A 138 -27.58 39.02 29.11
N ASP A 139 -28.88 38.74 29.04
CA ASP A 139 -29.59 37.95 30.06
C ASP A 139 -29.19 36.46 30.02
N ASP A 140 -29.49 35.69 31.07
CA ASP A 140 -29.10 34.28 31.17
C ASP A 140 -29.64 33.42 30.01
N ARG A 141 -30.82 33.77 29.51
CA ARG A 141 -31.46 33.09 28.38
C ARG A 141 -30.71 33.37 27.07
N GLN A 142 -30.35 34.63 26.82
CA GLN A 142 -29.55 35.05 25.68
C GLN A 142 -28.17 34.39 25.70
N ARG A 143 -27.49 34.34 26.85
CA ARG A 143 -26.20 33.64 27.02
C ARG A 143 -26.31 32.15 26.73
N ALA A 144 -27.35 31.49 27.25
CA ALA A 144 -27.58 30.07 26.99
C ALA A 144 -27.86 29.79 25.51
N ILE A 145 -28.68 30.61 24.84
CA ILE A 145 -28.94 30.48 23.39
C ILE A 145 -27.66 30.72 22.58
N ALA A 146 -26.85 31.72 22.96
CA ALA A 146 -25.56 31.98 22.34
C ALA A 146 -24.61 30.77 22.47
N ARG A 147 -24.43 30.25 23.68
CA ARG A 147 -23.54 29.12 24.00
C ARG A 147 -23.99 27.79 23.40
N ASP A 148 -25.24 27.42 23.63
CA ASP A 148 -25.76 26.07 23.36
C ASP A 148 -26.20 25.90 21.89
N ARG A 149 -26.31 27.01 21.13
CA ARG A 149 -26.84 26.97 19.77
C ARG A 149 -26.11 27.83 18.72
N LEU A 150 -25.77 29.10 18.99
CA LEU A 150 -25.09 29.95 17.99
C LEU A 150 -23.61 29.57 17.86
N TYR A 151 -22.91 29.48 18.98
CA TYR A 151 -21.50 29.15 19.05
C TYR A 151 -21.26 27.68 19.40
N PHE A 152 -22.28 26.82 19.25
CA PHE A 152 -22.18 25.38 19.51
C PHE A 152 -21.11 24.72 18.66
N ASP A 153 -20.33 23.82 19.25
CA ASP A 153 -19.38 22.99 18.53
C ASP A 153 -19.61 21.51 18.84
N ALA A 154 -19.67 20.68 17.78
CA ALA A 154 -19.92 19.25 17.90
C ALA A 154 -18.68 18.45 18.32
N SER A 155 -17.46 18.98 18.09
CA SER A 155 -16.22 18.23 18.33
C SER A 155 -15.92 18.00 19.83
N GLN A 156 -16.39 18.89 20.71
CA GLN A 156 -16.15 18.78 22.15
C GLN A 156 -17.05 17.79 22.90
N HIS A 157 -18.14 17.31 22.29
CA HIS A 157 -19.01 16.30 22.91
C HIS A 157 -19.27 15.11 21.97
N PRO A 158 -18.23 14.31 21.63
CA PRO A 158 -18.40 13.13 20.79
C PRO A 158 -19.42 12.17 21.42
N GLY A 159 -20.61 12.09 20.83
CA GLY A 159 -21.67 11.18 21.27
C GLY A 159 -22.59 11.64 22.42
N GLN A 160 -22.45 12.86 22.96
CA GLN A 160 -23.31 13.33 24.07
C GLN A 160 -23.86 14.76 23.96
N GLY A 161 -23.47 15.55 22.95
CA GLY A 161 -24.00 16.90 22.75
C GLY A 161 -24.49 17.12 21.33
N GLN A 162 -25.79 17.33 21.15
CA GLN A 162 -26.35 17.84 19.91
C GLN A 162 -26.59 19.34 20.06
N ARG A 163 -26.42 20.10 18.96
CA ARG A 163 -26.78 21.51 18.93
C ARG A 163 -28.22 21.67 19.40
N ALA A 164 -28.43 22.40 20.50
CA ALA A 164 -29.75 22.51 21.12
C ALA A 164 -30.78 22.99 20.10
N THR A 165 -31.90 22.28 19.95
CA THR A 165 -32.92 22.64 18.97
C THR A 165 -33.71 23.88 19.42
N LEU A 166 -34.40 24.53 18.48
CA LEU A 166 -35.28 25.65 18.82
C LEU A 166 -36.40 25.21 19.77
N ASP A 167 -36.88 23.97 19.63
CA ASP A 167 -37.97 23.42 20.43
C ASP A 167 -37.49 23.06 21.85
N GLU A 168 -36.29 22.49 21.99
CA GLU A 168 -35.65 22.26 23.30
C GLU A 168 -35.45 23.55 24.07
N LEU A 169 -34.92 24.60 23.43
CA LEU A 169 -34.71 25.90 24.07
C LEU A 169 -36.04 26.59 24.39
N ALA A 170 -37.04 26.47 23.52
CA ALA A 170 -38.39 26.98 23.75
C ALA A 170 -39.02 26.36 25.00
N GLN A 171 -38.93 25.04 25.15
CA GLN A 171 -39.39 24.33 26.35
C GLN A 171 -38.59 24.74 27.60
N ARG A 172 -37.25 24.74 27.51
CA ARG A 172 -36.34 25.07 28.63
C ARG A 172 -36.61 26.46 29.21
N PHE A 173 -36.94 27.44 28.37
CA PHE A 173 -37.19 28.82 28.78
C PHE A 173 -38.69 29.18 28.83
N SER A 174 -39.60 28.23 28.61
CA SER A 174 -41.05 28.46 28.57
C SER A 174 -41.47 29.59 27.62
N VAL A 175 -40.91 29.60 26.41
CA VAL A 175 -41.22 30.56 25.33
C VAL A 175 -41.57 29.83 24.04
N THR A 176 -42.04 30.56 23.02
CA THR A 176 -42.30 29.96 21.71
C THR A 176 -41.02 29.73 20.91
N ARG A 177 -41.05 28.74 20.00
CA ARG A 177 -39.97 28.49 19.02
C ARG A 177 -39.59 29.75 18.24
N GLU A 178 -40.59 30.53 17.86
CA GLU A 178 -40.38 31.79 17.14
C GLU A 178 -39.68 32.84 18.02
N ARG A 179 -39.95 32.88 19.33
CA ARG A 179 -39.23 33.77 20.24
C ARG A 179 -37.75 33.42 20.34
N ILE A 180 -37.38 32.13 20.34
CA ILE A 180 -35.97 31.70 20.30
C ILE A 180 -35.31 32.16 18.99
N ARG A 181 -36.00 32.02 17.84
CA ARG A 181 -35.50 32.50 16.54
C ARG A 181 -35.28 34.02 16.51
N GLN A 182 -36.18 34.78 17.11
CA GLN A 182 -36.01 36.24 17.25
C GLN A 182 -34.78 36.56 18.09
N ILE A 183 -34.62 35.92 19.25
CA ILE A 183 -33.44 36.14 20.11
C ILE A 183 -32.13 35.80 19.36
N GLU A 184 -32.09 34.71 18.59
CA GLU A 184 -30.91 34.41 17.76
C GLU A 184 -30.60 35.49 16.73
N ARG A 185 -31.64 36.09 16.13
CA ARG A 185 -31.49 37.17 15.16
C ARG A 185 -30.94 38.41 15.86
N ASP A 186 -31.57 38.82 16.96
CA ASP A 186 -31.15 39.96 17.77
C ASP A 186 -29.70 39.80 18.26
N LEU A 187 -29.27 38.57 18.62
CA LEU A 187 -27.88 38.27 18.98
C LEU A 187 -26.91 38.43 17.81
N ARG A 188 -27.26 37.97 16.61
CA ARG A 188 -26.42 38.16 15.41
C ARG A 188 -26.34 39.63 15.02
N ASP A 189 -27.45 40.35 15.10
CA ASP A 189 -27.52 41.78 14.78
C ASP A 189 -26.67 42.58 15.78
N HIS A 190 -26.78 42.30 17.09
CA HIS A 190 -25.93 42.90 18.13
C HIS A 190 -24.43 42.67 17.89
N VAL A 191 -24.06 41.44 17.50
CA VAL A 191 -22.66 41.12 17.14
C VAL A 191 -22.23 41.86 15.88
N GLY A 192 -23.07 41.90 14.85
CA GLY A 192 -22.81 42.62 13.61
C GLY A 192 -22.63 44.12 13.81
N GLU A 193 -23.48 44.75 14.61
CA GLU A 193 -23.37 46.17 14.98
C GLU A 193 -22.06 46.46 15.71
N TRP A 194 -21.68 45.62 16.68
CA TRP A 194 -20.42 45.77 17.40
C TRP A 194 -19.20 45.61 16.49
N LEU A 195 -19.22 44.65 15.55
CA LEU A 195 -18.14 44.44 14.58
C LEU A 195 -17.89 45.65 13.67
N ASN A 196 -18.90 46.49 13.45
CA ASN A 196 -18.78 47.74 12.69
C ASN A 196 -18.22 48.91 13.53
N GLY A 197 -18.06 48.73 14.84
CA GLY A 197 -17.55 49.74 15.76
C GLY A 197 -16.03 49.73 15.93
N PRO A 198 -15.44 50.82 16.46
CA PRO A 198 -13.99 50.93 16.65
C PRO A 198 -13.44 49.92 17.68
N SER A 199 -14.23 49.52 18.67
CA SER A 199 -13.83 48.54 19.69
C SER A 199 -13.56 47.14 19.12
N ALA A 200 -14.12 46.82 17.95
CA ALA A 200 -13.90 45.55 17.27
C ALA A 200 -12.72 45.59 16.29
N ALA A 201 -12.04 46.73 16.11
CA ALA A 201 -10.93 46.87 15.17
C ALA A 201 -9.80 45.84 15.37
N PRO A 202 -9.36 45.52 16.61
CA PRO A 202 -8.37 44.48 16.84
C PRO A 202 -8.84 43.09 16.38
N LEU A 203 -10.11 42.74 16.65
CA LEU A 203 -10.68 41.47 16.23
C LEU A 203 -10.84 41.40 14.71
N ASN A 204 -11.27 42.49 14.06
CA ASN A 204 -11.38 42.54 12.59
C ASN A 204 -10.01 42.38 11.91
N ALA A 205 -8.97 43.03 12.45
CA ALA A 205 -7.60 42.84 11.99
C ALA A 205 -7.14 41.38 12.17
N HIS A 206 -7.43 40.78 13.33
CA HIS A 206 -7.15 39.37 13.59
C HIS A 206 -7.89 38.44 12.62
N LEU A 207 -9.18 38.67 12.36
CA LEU A 207 -9.98 37.88 11.43
C LEU A 207 -9.48 38.01 9.98
N ALA A 208 -8.98 39.17 9.58
CA ALA A 208 -8.35 39.37 8.27
C ALA A 208 -7.04 38.57 8.16
N TRP A 209 -6.17 38.70 9.15
CA TRP A 209 -4.93 37.92 9.25
C TRP A 209 -5.19 36.41 9.28
N LEU A 210 -6.20 35.98 10.04
CA LEU A 210 -6.55 34.58 10.19
C LEU A 210 -7.01 33.98 8.86
N ARG A 211 -7.80 34.69 8.05
CA ARG A 211 -8.17 34.23 6.70
C ARG A 211 -6.95 34.00 5.81
N THR A 212 -5.98 34.91 5.83
CA THR A 212 -4.70 34.73 5.11
C THR A 212 -3.90 33.54 5.66
N ARG A 213 -3.92 33.34 6.98
CA ARG A 213 -3.19 32.26 7.65
C ARG A 213 -3.83 30.89 7.45
N LEU A 214 -5.15 30.77 7.41
CA LEU A 214 -5.83 29.46 7.31
C LEU A 214 -5.79 28.91 5.87
N GLY A 215 -5.76 29.78 4.87
CA GLY A 215 -5.84 29.36 3.46
C GLY A 215 -7.20 28.73 3.14
N SER A 216 -7.23 27.89 2.10
CA SER A 216 -8.47 27.31 1.56
C SER A 216 -9.00 26.12 2.36
N ALA A 217 -8.13 25.35 3.02
CA ALA A 217 -8.52 24.23 3.86
C ALA A 217 -7.55 24.04 5.02
N VAL A 218 -8.10 23.86 6.21
CA VAL A 218 -7.33 23.67 7.44
C VAL A 218 -8.10 22.76 8.41
N PRO A 219 -7.44 21.90 9.20
CA PRO A 219 -8.12 21.16 10.25
C PRO A 219 -8.80 22.10 11.26
N ALA A 220 -9.98 21.73 11.74
CA ALA A 220 -10.72 22.56 12.69
C ALA A 220 -9.95 22.80 13.99
N ASP A 221 -9.15 21.82 14.44
CA ASP A 221 -8.31 21.93 15.64
C ASP A 221 -7.16 22.93 15.48
N ASP A 222 -6.66 23.11 14.25
CA ASP A 222 -5.60 24.06 13.95
C ASP A 222 -6.12 25.52 14.10
N LEU A 223 -7.41 25.78 13.90
CA LEU A 223 -8.03 27.06 14.27
C LEU A 223 -7.90 27.30 15.77
N ALA A 224 -8.25 26.31 16.60
CA ALA A 224 -8.13 26.44 18.05
C ALA A 224 -6.68 26.61 18.51
N ALA A 225 -5.71 26.09 17.74
CA ALA A 225 -4.28 26.19 18.01
C ALA A 225 -3.59 27.43 17.38
N ALA A 226 -4.29 28.21 16.55
CA ALA A 226 -3.67 29.24 15.72
C ALA A 226 -2.94 30.34 16.53
N VAL A 227 -3.48 30.70 17.70
CA VAL A 227 -2.92 31.64 18.67
C VAL A 227 -3.29 31.20 20.09
N PRO A 228 -2.47 31.49 21.12
CA PRO A 228 -2.74 31.02 22.49
C PRO A 228 -4.12 31.42 23.03
N TRP A 229 -4.55 32.66 22.79
CA TRP A 229 -5.80 33.19 23.34
C TRP A 229 -7.07 32.56 22.76
N HIS A 230 -6.97 31.85 21.62
CA HIS A 230 -8.11 31.11 21.06
C HIS A 230 -8.65 30.05 22.01
N ARG A 231 -7.79 29.47 22.85
CA ARG A 231 -8.15 28.47 23.85
C ARG A 231 -8.63 29.07 25.17
N THR A 232 -8.41 30.36 25.38
CA THR A 232 -8.89 31.06 26.57
C THR A 232 -10.41 31.08 26.60
N GLU A 233 -10.97 30.83 27.78
CA GLU A 233 -12.41 30.85 27.99
C GLU A 233 -12.94 32.28 27.98
N LEU A 234 -14.02 32.51 27.23
CA LEU A 234 -14.90 33.66 27.36
C LEU A 234 -15.77 33.43 28.59
N ILE A 235 -15.47 34.14 29.68
CA ILE A 235 -16.06 33.96 31.01
C ILE A 235 -17.58 34.10 30.94
N THR A 236 -18.08 35.05 30.16
CA THR A 236 -19.53 35.34 30.12
C THR A 236 -20.34 34.21 29.50
N LEU A 237 -19.75 33.50 28.52
CA LEU A 237 -20.40 32.41 27.80
C LEU A 237 -19.94 31.02 28.25
N ALA A 238 -18.88 30.92 29.04
CA ALA A 238 -18.21 29.68 29.40
C ALA A 238 -17.87 28.81 28.17
N ILE A 239 -17.29 29.44 27.14
CA ILE A 239 -16.81 28.78 25.92
C ILE A 239 -15.41 29.26 25.56
N PRO A 240 -14.55 28.42 24.98
CA PRO A 240 -13.28 28.91 24.43
C PRO A 240 -13.51 29.91 23.29
N ALA A 241 -12.68 30.96 23.23
CA ALA A 241 -12.83 32.08 22.31
C ALA A 241 -12.86 31.67 20.83
N TRP A 242 -12.14 30.61 20.46
CA TRP A 242 -12.13 30.10 19.08
C TRP A 242 -13.52 29.70 18.56
N ARG A 243 -14.46 29.29 19.43
CA ARG A 243 -15.83 28.94 19.02
C ARG A 243 -16.59 30.15 18.50
N PHE A 244 -16.39 31.31 19.12
CA PHE A 244 -16.92 32.58 18.65
C PHE A 244 -16.23 32.99 17.34
N VAL A 245 -14.89 33.03 17.33
CA VAL A 245 -14.08 33.40 16.16
C VAL A 245 -14.46 32.58 14.93
N ARG A 246 -14.65 31.27 15.08
CA ARG A 246 -15.08 30.36 14.00
C ARG A 246 -16.37 30.84 13.32
N THR A 247 -17.36 31.31 14.08
CA THR A 247 -18.62 31.78 13.49
C THR A 247 -18.51 33.09 12.73
N LEU A 248 -17.41 33.84 12.95
CA LEU A 248 -17.11 35.08 12.24
C LEU A 248 -16.27 34.86 10.98
N LEU A 249 -15.74 33.66 10.77
CA LEU A 249 -15.05 33.25 9.55
C LEU A 249 -16.06 32.93 8.43
N THR A 250 -16.83 33.96 8.05
CA THR A 250 -17.76 33.89 6.92
C THR A 250 -17.02 33.44 5.65
N GLY A 251 -17.64 32.53 4.90
CA GLY A 251 -17.06 31.89 3.72
C GLY A 251 -16.33 30.57 3.99
N TYR A 252 -16.14 30.19 5.26
CA TYR A 252 -15.68 28.85 5.64
C TYR A 252 -16.84 27.97 6.08
N GLU A 253 -16.80 26.72 5.65
CA GLU A 253 -17.69 25.64 6.08
C GLU A 253 -16.90 24.61 6.88
N GLN A 254 -17.50 24.10 7.96
CA GLN A 254 -16.90 23.00 8.72
C GLN A 254 -17.50 21.67 8.29
N VAL A 255 -16.70 20.80 7.67
CA VAL A 255 -17.12 19.49 7.14
C VAL A 255 -16.05 18.47 7.46
N ASP A 256 -16.43 17.32 8.02
CA ASP A 256 -15.54 16.18 8.33
C ASP A 256 -14.27 16.57 9.13
N GLY A 257 -14.40 17.53 10.07
CA GLY A 257 -13.27 18.00 10.89
C GLY A 257 -12.37 19.03 10.22
N TRP A 258 -12.72 19.51 9.03
CA TRP A 258 -12.00 20.56 8.29
C TRP A 258 -12.81 21.85 8.22
N MET A 259 -12.11 22.98 8.25
CA MET A 259 -12.62 24.30 7.87
C MET A 259 -12.21 24.57 6.43
N ILE A 260 -13.18 24.72 5.52
CA ILE A 260 -12.94 24.85 4.07
C ILE A 260 -13.56 26.13 3.53
N ALA A 261 -12.76 26.96 2.88
CA ALA A 261 -13.21 28.18 2.22
C ALA A 261 -13.85 27.87 0.86
N GLY A 262 -14.97 28.53 0.56
CA GLY A 262 -15.58 28.48 -0.79
C GLY A 262 -16.27 27.16 -1.16
N GLY A 263 -16.49 26.26 -0.20
CA GLY A 263 -17.28 25.03 -0.36
C GLY A 263 -16.43 23.76 -0.42
N ALA A 264 -16.81 22.77 0.38
CA ALA A 264 -16.05 21.52 0.54
C ALA A 264 -15.98 20.68 -0.75
N ASP A 265 -17.10 20.53 -1.44
CA ASP A 265 -17.20 19.67 -2.62
C ASP A 265 -16.40 20.23 -3.80
N GLU A 266 -16.43 21.55 -4.00
CA GLU A 266 -15.68 22.21 -5.08
C GLU A 266 -14.17 22.06 -4.87
N LEU A 267 -13.66 22.30 -3.65
CA LEU A 267 -12.24 22.18 -3.36
C LEU A 267 -11.76 20.72 -3.46
N ARG A 268 -12.55 19.76 -2.97
CA ARG A 268 -12.26 18.32 -3.11
C ARG A 268 -12.19 17.90 -4.58
N GLU A 269 -13.10 18.41 -5.40
CA GLU A 269 -13.11 18.13 -6.84
C GLU A 269 -11.90 18.73 -7.56
N LYS A 270 -11.59 20.01 -7.32
CA LYS A 270 -10.36 20.64 -7.84
C LYS A 270 -9.11 19.88 -7.41
N THR A 271 -9.07 19.40 -6.17
CA THR A 271 -7.95 18.59 -5.68
C THR A 271 -7.82 17.28 -6.45
N ARG A 272 -8.93 16.56 -6.68
CA ARG A 272 -8.91 15.30 -7.47
C ARG A 272 -8.43 15.52 -8.91
N GLN A 273 -8.85 16.62 -9.53
CA GLN A 273 -8.48 16.95 -10.92
C GLN A 273 -6.96 17.11 -11.12
N LEU A 274 -6.20 17.47 -10.08
CA LEU A 274 -4.73 17.52 -10.14
C LEU A 274 -4.09 16.15 -10.46
N PHE A 275 -4.81 15.05 -10.20
CA PHE A 275 -4.34 13.67 -10.35
C PHE A 275 -5.08 12.91 -11.47
N ALA A 276 -5.81 13.62 -12.35
CA ALA A 276 -6.53 13.00 -13.46
C ALA A 276 -5.60 12.28 -14.46
N ASP A 277 -4.38 12.78 -14.63
CA ASP A 277 -3.38 12.22 -15.55
C ASP A 277 -2.57 11.05 -14.94
N GLY A 278 -2.78 10.75 -13.65
CA GLY A 278 -2.13 9.64 -12.95
C GLY A 278 -1.49 10.02 -11.61
N PRO A 279 -0.77 9.06 -11.00
CA PRO A 279 -0.06 9.28 -9.73
C PRO A 279 1.00 10.37 -9.82
N ARG A 280 1.18 11.12 -8.73
CA ARG A 280 2.26 12.13 -8.61
C ARG A 280 3.06 11.91 -7.33
N PRO A 281 4.36 12.22 -7.30
CA PRO A 281 5.15 12.25 -6.07
C PRO A 281 4.50 13.17 -5.03
N LEU A 282 4.61 12.82 -3.75
CA LEU A 282 3.97 13.56 -2.65
C LEU A 282 4.46 15.01 -2.59
N GLU A 283 5.75 15.26 -2.79
CA GLU A 283 6.32 16.62 -2.79
C GLU A 283 5.70 17.49 -3.89
N GLU A 284 5.54 16.94 -5.09
CA GLU A 284 4.87 17.63 -6.20
C GLU A 284 3.39 17.85 -5.89
N ALA A 285 2.71 16.86 -5.33
CA ALA A 285 1.32 16.95 -4.93
C ALA A 285 1.07 18.07 -3.91
N VAL A 286 1.97 18.21 -2.91
CA VAL A 286 1.96 19.29 -1.92
C VAL A 286 2.09 20.65 -2.61
N ALA A 287 3.03 20.81 -3.54
CA ALA A 287 3.21 22.05 -4.29
C ALA A 287 1.99 22.39 -5.17
N LEU A 288 1.31 21.39 -5.74
CA LEU A 288 0.11 21.61 -6.56
C LEU A 288 -1.09 22.04 -5.72
N VAL A 289 -1.34 21.41 -4.56
CA VAL A 289 -2.45 21.83 -3.69
C VAL A 289 -2.19 23.19 -3.02
N ALA A 290 -0.92 23.58 -2.88
CA ALA A 290 -0.55 24.94 -2.48
C ALA A 290 -1.09 26.01 -3.44
N GLN A 291 -1.15 25.72 -4.74
CA GLN A 291 -1.74 26.61 -5.74
C GLN A 291 -3.27 26.73 -5.60
N LEU A 292 -3.93 25.76 -4.97
CA LEU A 292 -5.35 25.85 -4.57
C LEU A 292 -5.56 26.64 -3.27
N GLY A 293 -4.50 27.21 -2.71
CA GLY A 293 -4.51 27.98 -1.46
C GLY A 293 -4.45 27.13 -0.19
N ILE A 294 -4.12 25.83 -0.30
CA ILE A 294 -3.96 24.93 0.84
C ILE A 294 -2.51 24.98 1.30
N ARG A 295 -2.25 25.27 2.56
CA ARG A 295 -0.87 25.44 3.03
C ARG A 295 -0.09 24.12 3.02
N GLU A 296 1.21 24.20 2.76
CA GLU A 296 2.10 23.04 2.69
C GLU A 296 2.13 22.23 4.00
N ASP A 297 2.09 22.88 5.16
CA ASP A 297 2.08 22.23 6.48
C ASP A 297 0.81 21.42 6.78
N VAL A 298 -0.27 21.63 6.01
CA VAL A 298 -1.52 20.87 6.14
C VAL A 298 -1.86 20.07 4.88
N ALA A 299 -1.09 20.22 3.81
CA ALA A 299 -1.37 19.67 2.49
C ALA A 299 -1.46 18.15 2.50
N GLU A 300 -0.53 17.44 3.14
CA GLU A 300 -0.56 15.98 3.22
C GLU A 300 -1.81 15.47 3.97
N ARG A 301 -2.14 16.10 5.11
CA ARG A 301 -3.38 15.80 5.86
C ARG A 301 -4.62 16.05 5.00
N TRP A 302 -4.62 17.13 4.21
CA TRP A 302 -5.70 17.42 3.27
C TRP A 302 -5.82 16.32 2.23
N LEU A 303 -4.74 15.99 1.54
CA LEU A 303 -4.68 14.95 0.51
C LEU A 303 -5.19 13.59 1.03
N ALA A 304 -4.81 13.22 2.25
CA ALA A 304 -5.29 11.99 2.92
C ALA A 304 -6.78 12.05 3.30
N SER A 305 -7.33 13.25 3.51
CA SER A 305 -8.75 13.44 3.85
C SER A 305 -9.69 13.47 2.65
N VAL A 306 -9.17 13.75 1.45
CA VAL A 306 -9.99 13.89 0.25
C VAL A 306 -10.50 12.51 -0.18
N PRO A 307 -11.82 12.31 -0.31
CA PRO A 307 -12.38 11.05 -0.77
C PRO A 307 -11.84 10.69 -2.16
N GLN A 308 -11.52 9.40 -2.34
CA GLN A 308 -10.97 8.84 -3.59
C GLN A 308 -9.53 9.28 -3.89
N LEU A 309 -8.82 9.92 -2.96
CA LEU A 309 -7.36 10.02 -3.01
C LEU A 309 -6.74 9.03 -2.03
N ARG A 310 -5.53 8.56 -2.36
CA ARG A 310 -4.72 7.73 -1.48
C ARG A 310 -3.26 8.13 -1.58
N VAL A 311 -2.61 8.26 -0.42
CA VAL A 311 -1.15 8.37 -0.32
C VAL A 311 -0.58 6.95 -0.21
N MET A 312 0.33 6.57 -1.12
CA MET A 312 0.92 5.24 -1.21
C MET A 312 2.33 5.33 -1.78
N ASP A 313 3.31 4.68 -1.14
CA ASP A 313 4.71 4.61 -1.59
C ASP A 313 5.29 5.99 -2.01
N GLY A 314 5.03 7.03 -1.21
CA GLY A 314 5.50 8.40 -1.46
C GLY A 314 4.78 9.12 -2.62
N HIS A 315 3.67 8.58 -3.11
CA HIS A 315 2.87 9.15 -4.19
C HIS A 315 1.43 9.40 -3.75
N VAL A 316 0.78 10.36 -4.40
CA VAL A 316 -0.66 10.59 -4.30
C VAL A 316 -1.32 10.05 -5.56
N VAL A 317 -2.37 9.27 -5.34
CA VAL A 317 -3.07 8.52 -6.39
C VAL A 317 -4.55 8.84 -6.32
N LEU A 318 -5.16 9.12 -7.48
CA LEU A 318 -6.61 9.08 -7.62
C LEU A 318 -7.05 7.61 -7.51
N TRP A 319 -7.52 7.22 -6.32
CA TRP A 319 -7.79 5.85 -5.95
C TRP A 319 -9.11 5.35 -6.55
N PRO A 320 -9.06 4.42 -7.52
CA PRO A 320 -10.24 3.98 -8.24
C PRO A 320 -11.05 2.94 -7.46
N ARG A 321 -12.23 2.58 -7.95
CA ARG A 321 -13.13 1.63 -7.28
C ARG A 321 -12.96 0.19 -7.74
N SER A 322 -12.57 -0.03 -9.01
CA SER A 322 -12.46 -1.37 -9.58
C SER A 322 -11.13 -2.04 -9.22
N MET A 323 -11.11 -3.37 -9.15
CA MET A 323 -9.90 -4.14 -8.88
C MET A 323 -8.83 -3.92 -9.97
N GLY A 324 -9.23 -3.91 -11.24
CA GLY A 324 -8.32 -3.70 -12.37
C GLY A 324 -7.66 -2.32 -12.32
N ASP A 325 -8.44 -1.27 -12.09
CA ASP A 325 -7.90 0.09 -12.02
C ASP A 325 -6.98 0.28 -10.79
N LYS A 326 -7.30 -0.37 -9.67
CA LYS A 326 -6.42 -0.38 -8.49
C LYS A 326 -5.09 -1.08 -8.78
N ALA A 327 -5.13 -2.23 -9.45
CA ALA A 327 -3.92 -2.95 -9.86
C ALA A 327 -3.06 -2.11 -10.82
N GLU A 328 -3.70 -1.40 -11.76
CA GLU A 328 -3.01 -0.45 -12.64
C GLU A 328 -2.36 0.68 -11.85
N ALA A 329 -3.08 1.30 -10.92
CA ALA A 329 -2.58 2.39 -10.10
C ALA A 329 -1.38 1.95 -9.23
N VAL A 330 -1.43 0.75 -8.65
CA VAL A 330 -0.32 0.16 -7.89
C VAL A 330 0.92 -0.03 -8.77
N LEU A 331 0.76 -0.61 -9.96
CA LEU A 331 1.87 -0.79 -10.89
C LEU A 331 2.43 0.56 -11.34
N ALA A 332 1.55 1.54 -11.63
CA ALA A 332 1.95 2.88 -12.05
C ALA A 332 2.82 3.58 -11.00
N VAL A 333 2.51 3.43 -9.71
CA VAL A 333 3.33 3.96 -8.60
C VAL A 333 4.64 3.17 -8.43
N ALA A 334 4.59 1.85 -8.56
CA ALA A 334 5.77 1.00 -8.32
C ALA A 334 6.85 1.15 -9.40
N HIS A 335 6.48 1.57 -10.62
CA HIS A 335 7.37 1.69 -11.79
C HIS A 335 8.20 0.44 -12.10
N ALA A 336 7.74 -0.73 -11.64
CA ALA A 336 8.42 -2.00 -11.82
C ALA A 336 7.39 -3.16 -11.87
N PRO A 337 7.73 -4.29 -12.52
CA PRO A 337 6.85 -5.46 -12.53
C PRO A 337 6.70 -6.07 -11.12
N LEU A 338 5.47 -6.35 -10.71
CA LEU A 338 5.13 -6.88 -9.38
C LEU A 338 4.45 -8.24 -9.48
N THR A 339 4.53 -9.04 -8.41
CA THR A 339 3.75 -10.27 -8.32
C THR A 339 2.28 -9.97 -7.98
N PRO A 340 1.33 -10.89 -8.27
CA PRO A 340 -0.05 -10.75 -7.83
C PRO A 340 -0.21 -10.53 -6.31
N GLU A 341 0.66 -11.16 -5.51
CA GLU A 341 0.69 -11.02 -4.05
C GLU A 341 1.12 -9.61 -3.62
N ASP A 342 2.17 -9.07 -4.26
CA ASP A 342 2.67 -7.71 -4.03
C ASP A 342 1.62 -6.65 -4.41
N ILE A 343 0.89 -6.89 -5.51
CA ILE A 343 -0.20 -6.02 -5.95
C ILE A 343 -1.36 -6.06 -4.94
N GLN A 344 -1.80 -7.26 -4.56
CA GLN A 344 -2.87 -7.45 -3.58
C GLN A 344 -2.54 -6.77 -2.24
N SER A 345 -1.31 -6.94 -1.76
CA SER A 345 -0.86 -6.33 -0.51
C SER A 345 -0.89 -4.80 -0.56
N ARG A 346 -0.43 -4.18 -1.65
CA ARG A 346 -0.48 -2.71 -1.82
C ARG A 346 -1.91 -2.18 -1.96
N ILE A 347 -2.81 -2.94 -2.59
CA ILE A 347 -4.24 -2.61 -2.62
C ILE A 347 -4.80 -2.58 -1.18
N GLY A 348 -4.47 -3.55 -0.33
CA GLY A 348 -4.85 -3.55 1.09
C GLY A 348 -6.34 -3.77 1.35
N GLU A 349 -7.04 -4.42 0.42
CA GLU A 349 -8.45 -4.81 0.55
C GLU A 349 -8.61 -6.33 0.41
N ASP A 350 -9.74 -6.87 0.86
CA ASP A 350 -10.04 -8.31 0.90
C ASP A 350 -10.39 -8.90 -0.48
N TYR A 351 -9.47 -8.74 -1.44
CA TYR A 351 -9.57 -9.40 -2.73
C TYR A 351 -8.93 -10.80 -2.67
N SER A 352 -9.53 -11.77 -3.37
CA SER A 352 -8.90 -13.09 -3.50
C SER A 352 -7.72 -13.04 -4.46
N LEU A 353 -6.63 -13.73 -4.11
CA LEU A 353 -5.45 -13.84 -4.95
C LEU A 353 -5.76 -14.49 -6.32
N VAL A 354 -6.73 -15.42 -6.35
CA VAL A 354 -7.25 -16.02 -7.59
C VAL A 354 -7.95 -14.96 -8.46
N GLY A 355 -8.77 -14.10 -7.86
CA GLY A 355 -9.43 -13.00 -8.56
C GLY A 355 -8.45 -12.00 -9.17
N ILE A 356 -7.42 -11.60 -8.41
CA ILE A 356 -6.36 -10.71 -8.90
C ILE A 356 -5.62 -11.35 -10.08
N ARG A 357 -5.24 -12.63 -9.98
CA ARG A 357 -4.57 -13.35 -11.09
C ARG A 357 -5.44 -13.41 -12.34
N ASN A 358 -6.72 -13.72 -12.19
CA ASN A 358 -7.65 -13.76 -13.31
C ASN A 358 -7.80 -12.39 -13.97
N GLN A 359 -7.93 -11.32 -13.16
CA GLN A 359 -8.01 -9.94 -13.66
C GLN A 359 -6.75 -9.53 -14.43
N LEU A 360 -5.56 -9.81 -13.88
CA LEU A 360 -4.29 -9.48 -14.53
C LEU A 360 -4.08 -10.27 -15.83
N ALA A 361 -4.64 -11.48 -15.94
CA ALA A 361 -4.53 -12.31 -17.12
C ALA A 361 -5.53 -11.95 -18.22
N SER A 362 -6.73 -11.45 -17.88
CA SER A 362 -7.79 -11.15 -18.84
C SER A 362 -7.78 -9.70 -19.35
N ASP A 363 -7.16 -8.77 -18.62
CA ASP A 363 -7.20 -7.35 -18.92
C ASP A 363 -6.01 -6.90 -19.80
N GLU A 364 -6.34 -6.35 -20.97
CA GLU A 364 -5.41 -5.89 -22.00
C GLU A 364 -4.55 -4.67 -21.60
N ARG A 365 -4.61 -4.21 -20.35
CA ARG A 365 -3.65 -3.23 -19.83
C ARG A 365 -2.43 -3.88 -19.17
N PHE A 366 -2.52 -5.15 -18.76
CA PHE A 366 -1.44 -5.85 -18.08
C PHE A 366 -0.71 -6.81 -19.02
N ILE A 367 0.61 -6.84 -18.90
CA ILE A 367 1.47 -7.76 -19.63
C ILE A 367 2.31 -8.54 -18.63
N ARG A 368 2.41 -9.86 -18.82
CA ARG A 368 3.28 -10.69 -17.98
C ARG A 368 4.71 -10.52 -18.48
N LEU A 369 5.57 -9.90 -17.68
CA LEU A 369 6.96 -9.62 -18.06
C LEU A 369 7.94 -10.67 -17.51
N ASP A 370 7.49 -11.52 -16.58
CA ASP A 370 8.30 -12.58 -15.98
C ASP A 370 7.43 -13.78 -15.57
N ARG A 371 8.05 -14.85 -15.05
CA ARG A 371 7.38 -16.06 -14.57
C ARG A 371 6.27 -15.79 -13.57
N SER A 372 6.36 -14.76 -12.74
CA SER A 372 5.27 -14.42 -11.80
C SER A 372 5.01 -12.94 -11.67
N LYS A 373 5.60 -12.11 -12.55
CA LYS A 373 5.48 -10.65 -12.46
C LYS A 373 4.71 -10.08 -13.63
N TYR A 374 3.86 -9.11 -13.30
CA TYR A 374 3.04 -8.36 -14.23
C TYR A 374 3.49 -6.90 -14.23
N GLY A 375 3.49 -6.29 -15.41
CA GLY A 375 3.67 -4.87 -15.59
C GLY A 375 2.57 -4.29 -16.46
N LEU A 376 2.70 -3.00 -16.76
CA LEU A 376 1.75 -2.30 -17.63
C LEU A 376 2.19 -2.42 -19.07
N ARG A 377 1.26 -2.73 -19.97
CA ARG A 377 1.55 -2.88 -21.40
C ARG A 377 2.13 -1.61 -22.02
N ARG A 378 1.74 -0.44 -21.52
CA ARG A 378 2.29 0.87 -21.92
C ARG A 378 3.78 1.05 -21.61
N TRP A 379 4.36 0.24 -20.72
CA TRP A 379 5.81 0.23 -20.47
C TRP A 379 6.57 -0.44 -21.62
N GLY A 380 5.87 -1.19 -22.49
CA GLY A 380 6.49 -2.07 -23.47
C GLY A 380 7.09 -3.31 -22.81
N GLY A 381 8.08 -3.89 -23.49
CA GLY A 381 8.73 -5.13 -23.06
C GLY A 381 8.20 -6.37 -23.76
N GLU A 382 8.96 -7.46 -23.64
CA GLU A 382 8.59 -8.76 -24.23
C GLU A 382 7.68 -9.53 -23.27
N GLU A 383 6.51 -9.95 -23.77
CA GLU A 383 5.60 -10.79 -23.01
C GLU A 383 6.20 -12.17 -22.74
N TYR A 384 6.16 -12.58 -21.48
CA TYR A 384 6.53 -13.92 -21.02
C TYR A 384 5.35 -14.88 -21.19
N LEU A 385 5.44 -15.74 -22.21
CA LEU A 385 4.42 -16.74 -22.56
C LEU A 385 4.70 -18.13 -21.96
N GLY A 386 5.70 -18.24 -21.09
CA GLY A 386 6.14 -19.50 -20.49
C GLY A 386 7.42 -20.05 -21.13
N ILE A 387 8.12 -20.91 -20.39
CA ILE A 387 9.47 -21.40 -20.73
C ILE A 387 9.53 -21.97 -22.15
N ARG A 388 8.55 -22.78 -22.56
CA ARG A 388 8.52 -23.40 -23.89
C ARG A 388 8.51 -22.35 -25.01
N GLU A 389 7.60 -21.39 -24.92
CA GLU A 389 7.45 -20.35 -25.93
C GLU A 389 8.65 -19.43 -25.97
N MET A 390 9.23 -19.12 -24.80
CA MET A 390 10.46 -18.34 -24.74
C MET A 390 11.64 -19.08 -25.37
N ILE A 391 11.74 -20.41 -25.24
CA ILE A 391 12.75 -21.22 -25.95
C ILE A 391 12.53 -21.15 -27.46
N ILE A 392 11.28 -21.25 -27.94
CA ILE A 392 10.95 -21.16 -29.37
C ILE A 392 11.42 -19.81 -29.94
N ARG A 393 11.08 -18.70 -29.28
CA ARG A 393 11.51 -17.36 -29.71
C ARG A 393 13.02 -17.20 -29.74
N GLU A 394 13.75 -17.80 -28.78
CA GLU A 394 15.21 -17.78 -28.80
C GLU A 394 15.80 -18.57 -29.96
N ILE A 395 15.20 -19.72 -30.31
CA ILE A 395 15.61 -20.50 -31.48
C ILE A 395 15.32 -19.72 -32.77
N GLU A 396 14.15 -19.10 -32.88
CA GLU A 396 13.77 -18.27 -34.04
C GLU A 396 14.72 -17.08 -34.21
N ARG A 397 15.05 -16.39 -33.11
CA ARG A 397 16.05 -15.29 -33.10
C ARG A 397 17.44 -15.76 -33.52
N ALA A 398 17.79 -17.00 -33.24
CA ALA A 398 19.05 -17.61 -33.66
C ALA A 398 19.03 -18.12 -35.12
N GLY A 399 17.94 -17.92 -35.86
CA GLY A 399 17.81 -18.36 -37.26
C GLY A 399 17.29 -19.78 -37.42
N GLY A 400 16.60 -20.32 -36.41
CA GLY A 400 15.93 -21.62 -36.45
C GLY A 400 16.70 -22.76 -35.75
N GLU A 401 17.91 -22.53 -35.27
CA GLU A 401 18.71 -23.48 -34.50
C GLU A 401 19.54 -22.75 -33.44
N ALA A 402 19.54 -23.24 -32.19
CA ALA A 402 20.27 -22.60 -31.09
C ALA A 402 20.97 -23.61 -30.17
N SER A 403 22.07 -23.19 -29.54
CA SER A 403 22.71 -24.00 -28.49
C SER A 403 21.88 -23.94 -27.20
N VAL A 404 21.71 -25.08 -26.54
CA VAL A 404 20.96 -25.15 -25.27
C VAL A 404 21.60 -24.28 -24.19
N SER A 405 22.93 -24.17 -24.17
CA SER A 405 23.64 -23.26 -23.26
C SER A 405 23.28 -21.80 -23.52
N THR A 406 23.29 -21.35 -24.78
CA THR A 406 22.92 -19.97 -25.13
C THR A 406 21.47 -19.67 -24.76
N VAL A 407 20.55 -20.60 -25.01
CA VAL A 407 19.15 -20.45 -24.60
C VAL A 407 19.02 -20.36 -23.08
N VAL A 408 19.75 -21.19 -22.33
CA VAL A 408 19.79 -21.12 -20.87
C VAL A 408 20.30 -19.75 -20.40
N ASP A 409 21.44 -19.29 -20.91
CA ASP A 409 22.06 -18.03 -20.51
C ASP A 409 21.14 -16.83 -20.82
N ASN A 410 20.52 -16.82 -22.01
CA ASN A 410 19.62 -15.75 -22.45
C ASN A 410 18.31 -15.70 -21.66
N LEU A 411 17.77 -16.85 -21.23
CA LEU A 411 16.50 -16.89 -20.49
C LEU A 411 16.71 -16.67 -18.99
N THR A 412 17.77 -17.22 -18.39
CA THR A 412 18.09 -17.00 -16.97
C THR A 412 18.55 -15.58 -16.67
N SER A 413 19.13 -14.87 -17.65
CA SER A 413 19.49 -13.45 -17.50
C SER A 413 18.31 -12.49 -17.58
N ARG A 414 17.21 -12.88 -18.23
CA ARG A 414 16.02 -12.01 -18.44
C ARG A 414 14.83 -12.36 -17.56
N TYR A 415 14.70 -13.62 -17.16
CA TYR A 415 13.53 -14.13 -16.44
C TYR A 415 13.95 -14.91 -15.21
N ASP A 416 13.11 -14.89 -14.18
CA ASP A 416 13.28 -15.69 -12.96
C ASP A 416 12.87 -17.16 -13.22
N VAL A 417 13.70 -17.85 -14.01
CA VAL A 417 13.56 -19.26 -14.38
C VAL A 417 14.85 -20.02 -14.09
N SER A 418 14.73 -21.27 -13.66
CA SER A 418 15.90 -22.10 -13.38
C SER A 418 16.44 -22.77 -14.66
N GLU A 419 17.78 -22.89 -14.73
CA GLU A 419 18.46 -23.65 -15.79
C GLU A 419 17.90 -25.07 -15.92
N SER A 420 17.64 -25.75 -14.79
CA SER A 420 17.10 -27.11 -14.77
C SER A 420 15.74 -27.19 -15.48
N SER A 421 14.89 -26.18 -15.31
CA SER A 421 13.58 -26.10 -15.98
C SER A 421 13.75 -25.87 -17.48
N ILE A 422 14.61 -24.93 -17.89
CA ILE A 422 14.87 -24.67 -19.31
C ILE A 422 15.39 -25.93 -20.00
N ARG A 423 16.36 -26.63 -19.39
CA ARG A 423 16.90 -27.89 -19.92
C ARG A 423 15.86 -29.00 -19.99
N ALA A 424 14.96 -29.10 -19.00
CA ALA A 424 13.88 -30.07 -19.01
C ALA A 424 12.90 -29.82 -20.16
N TYR A 425 12.52 -28.55 -20.41
CA TYR A 425 11.64 -28.18 -21.51
C TYR A 425 12.32 -28.36 -22.88
N ALA A 426 13.58 -27.95 -23.02
CA ALA A 426 14.38 -28.13 -24.24
C ALA A 426 14.62 -29.61 -24.59
N GLY A 427 14.57 -30.51 -23.61
CA GLY A 427 14.64 -31.95 -23.82
C GLY A 427 13.28 -32.63 -24.02
N GLY A 428 12.18 -31.87 -23.92
CA GLY A 428 10.80 -32.37 -24.03
C GLY A 428 10.27 -32.38 -25.46
N PRO A 429 9.02 -32.86 -25.64
CA PRO A 429 8.35 -32.90 -26.94
C PRO A 429 8.23 -31.50 -27.58
N GLY A 430 8.51 -31.41 -28.88
CA GLY A 430 8.44 -30.15 -29.65
C GLY A 430 9.79 -29.49 -29.97
N PHE A 431 10.89 -30.03 -29.44
CA PHE A 431 12.25 -29.66 -29.84
C PHE A 431 13.00 -30.91 -30.28
N GLU A 432 13.77 -30.79 -31.36
CA GLU A 432 14.62 -31.87 -31.86
C GLU A 432 16.10 -31.49 -31.74
N ARG A 433 16.93 -32.48 -31.42
CA ARG A 433 18.37 -32.31 -31.31
C ARG A 433 19.00 -32.54 -32.68
N THR A 434 19.58 -31.48 -33.23
CA THR A 434 20.30 -31.51 -34.51
C THR A 434 21.72 -32.01 -34.32
N GLN A 435 22.44 -31.43 -33.36
CA GLN A 435 23.84 -31.72 -33.05
C GLN A 435 24.07 -31.70 -31.54
N ARG A 436 25.27 -32.07 -31.09
CA ARG A 436 25.60 -32.14 -29.67
C ARG A 436 25.43 -30.75 -29.01
N GLY A 437 24.40 -30.62 -28.20
CA GLY A 437 24.09 -29.38 -27.47
C GLY A 437 23.26 -28.36 -28.25
N TYR A 438 22.79 -28.67 -29.45
CA TYR A 438 21.95 -27.80 -30.28
C TYR A 438 20.53 -28.34 -30.40
N ILE A 439 19.56 -27.42 -30.47
CA ILE A 439 18.13 -27.69 -30.61
C ILE A 439 17.52 -26.82 -31.71
N ARG A 440 16.50 -27.37 -32.39
CA ARG A 440 15.57 -26.63 -33.26
C ARG A 440 14.12 -26.98 -32.91
N VAL A 441 13.17 -26.17 -33.37
CA VAL A 441 11.74 -26.49 -33.22
C VAL A 441 11.42 -27.70 -34.10
N ALA A 442 10.82 -28.73 -33.52
CA ALA A 442 10.47 -29.94 -34.26
C ALA A 442 9.38 -29.62 -35.29
N VAL A 443 9.58 -30.05 -36.54
CA VAL A 443 8.57 -29.93 -37.61
C VAL A 443 7.39 -30.86 -37.27
N PRO A 444 6.14 -30.37 -37.26
CA PRO A 444 4.99 -31.22 -37.04
C PRO A 444 4.72 -32.03 -38.31
N ASP A 445 5.36 -33.19 -38.44
CA ASP A 445 4.92 -34.20 -39.38
C ASP A 445 4.01 -35.22 -38.68
N GLN A 446 3.07 -35.71 -39.46
CA GLN A 446 1.80 -36.36 -39.09
C GLN A 446 1.85 -37.34 -37.91
N ALA A 447 0.83 -37.25 -37.05
CA ALA A 447 0.23 -38.26 -36.16
C ALA A 447 0.83 -39.68 -36.12
N ASP A 448 2.11 -39.83 -35.80
CA ASP A 448 2.65 -41.09 -35.31
C ASP A 448 2.36 -41.21 -33.82
N ALA A 449 1.83 -42.36 -33.41
CA ALA A 449 1.57 -42.68 -32.01
C ALA A 449 2.84 -42.42 -31.18
N TYR A 450 2.73 -41.54 -30.17
CA TYR A 450 3.84 -41.23 -29.27
C TYR A 450 4.44 -42.52 -28.73
N GLN A 451 5.70 -42.82 -29.09
CA GLN A 451 6.42 -43.98 -28.57
C GLN A 451 7.11 -43.59 -27.25
N PRO A 452 6.64 -44.07 -26.09
CA PRO A 452 7.27 -43.77 -24.83
C PRO A 452 8.67 -44.38 -24.77
N ARG A 453 9.62 -43.68 -24.13
CA ARG A 453 10.99 -44.19 -23.93
C ARG A 453 11.05 -45.53 -23.20
N ARG A 454 10.04 -45.83 -22.39
CA ARG A 454 9.86 -47.09 -21.67
C ARG A 454 8.42 -47.54 -21.85
N ASP A 455 8.25 -48.79 -22.25
CA ASP A 455 6.94 -49.45 -22.26
C ASP A 455 6.37 -49.57 -20.82
N VAL A 456 5.06 -49.81 -20.69
CA VAL A 456 4.41 -50.02 -19.39
C VAL A 456 5.04 -51.16 -18.60
N SER A 457 5.55 -52.20 -19.27
CA SER A 457 6.31 -53.29 -18.64
C SER A 457 7.67 -52.87 -18.08
N MET A 458 8.20 -51.71 -18.48
CA MET A 458 9.44 -51.11 -17.98
C MET A 458 9.19 -49.90 -17.07
N THR A 459 7.93 -49.69 -16.69
CA THR A 459 7.48 -48.53 -15.90
C THR A 459 7.26 -48.92 -14.45
N ARG A 460 7.92 -48.21 -13.52
CA ARG A 460 7.78 -48.43 -12.07
C ARG A 460 6.31 -48.40 -11.63
N ARG A 461 5.98 -49.20 -10.62
CA ARG A 461 4.64 -49.28 -10.02
C ARG A 461 3.51 -49.64 -10.99
N CYS A 462 3.83 -50.11 -12.19
CA CYS A 462 2.84 -50.65 -13.12
C CYS A 462 2.93 -52.17 -13.12
N PHE A 463 1.81 -52.84 -12.83
CA PHE A 463 1.76 -54.29 -12.68
C PHE A 463 0.66 -54.88 -13.56
N ARG A 464 1.01 -55.94 -14.28
CA ARG A 464 0.09 -56.68 -15.13
C ARG A 464 -0.87 -57.49 -14.26
N SER A 465 -2.12 -57.62 -14.66
CA SER A 465 -3.13 -58.45 -14.01
C SER A 465 -3.36 -59.74 -14.79
N ARG A 466 -4.05 -60.71 -14.19
CA ARG A 466 -4.29 -62.04 -14.82
C ARG A 466 -5.11 -61.92 -16.11
N ASP A 467 -5.95 -60.89 -16.19
CA ASP A 467 -6.71 -60.47 -17.37
C ASP A 467 -5.84 -59.75 -18.42
N GLY A 468 -4.53 -59.65 -18.20
CA GLY A 468 -3.57 -59.03 -19.11
C GLY A 468 -3.47 -57.50 -19.00
N ARG A 469 -4.38 -56.85 -18.27
CA ARG A 469 -4.41 -55.38 -18.11
C ARG A 469 -3.30 -54.89 -17.20
N TRP A 470 -2.73 -53.73 -17.49
CA TRP A 470 -1.76 -53.09 -16.62
C TRP A 470 -2.43 -52.13 -15.65
N TRP A 471 -1.99 -52.16 -14.40
CA TRP A 471 -2.52 -51.33 -13.32
C TRP A 471 -1.40 -50.49 -12.73
N HIS A 472 -1.63 -49.19 -12.53
CA HIS A 472 -0.70 -48.30 -11.87
C HIS A 472 -1.00 -48.18 -10.38
N ARG A 473 -0.03 -48.47 -9.51
CA ARG A 473 -0.13 -48.29 -8.06
C ARG A 473 0.20 -46.84 -7.68
N VAL A 474 -0.75 -46.21 -7.00
CA VAL A 474 -0.60 -44.94 -6.32
C VAL A 474 -0.49 -45.20 -4.82
N ASP A 475 0.56 -44.67 -4.20
CA ASP A 475 0.73 -44.69 -2.75
C ASP A 475 0.03 -43.46 -2.17
N VAL A 476 -0.99 -43.69 -1.33
CA VAL A 476 -1.86 -42.63 -0.80
C VAL A 476 -1.08 -41.77 0.19
N ASN A 477 -1.18 -40.45 0.04
CA ASN A 477 -0.49 -39.47 0.87
C ASN A 477 -1.42 -38.27 1.15
N ALA A 478 -0.95 -37.33 1.97
CA ALA A 478 -1.72 -36.16 2.38
C ALA A 478 -2.24 -35.29 1.21
N GLU A 479 -1.50 -35.19 0.09
CA GLU A 479 -1.89 -34.40 -1.08
C GLU A 479 -3.07 -35.03 -1.81
N HIS A 480 -3.05 -36.34 -1.99
CA HIS A 480 -4.16 -37.09 -2.58
C HIS A 480 -5.45 -36.91 -1.76
N LEU A 481 -5.35 -36.97 -0.42
CA LEU A 481 -6.49 -36.81 0.49
C LEU A 481 -7.05 -35.38 0.51
N ARG A 482 -6.21 -34.36 0.25
CA ARG A 482 -6.66 -32.96 0.11
C ARG A 482 -7.30 -32.67 -1.26
N GLY A 483 -7.02 -33.50 -2.27
CA GLY A 483 -7.61 -33.40 -3.60
C GLY A 483 -6.73 -32.72 -4.65
N SER A 484 -5.41 -32.81 -4.48
CA SER A 484 -4.46 -32.45 -5.53
C SER A 484 -4.42 -33.52 -6.62
N GLY A 485 -4.30 -33.10 -7.89
CA GLY A 485 -3.94 -34.02 -8.98
C GLY A 485 -2.51 -34.53 -8.81
N SER A 486 -2.20 -35.69 -9.40
CA SER A 486 -0.90 -36.36 -9.24
C SER A 486 -0.23 -36.71 -10.57
N PRO A 487 1.12 -36.80 -10.60
CA PRO A 487 1.83 -37.23 -11.80
C PRO A 487 1.55 -38.69 -12.15
N LEU A 488 1.32 -38.97 -13.43
CA LEU A 488 1.26 -40.34 -13.96
C LEU A 488 2.57 -40.69 -14.69
N PRO A 489 3.02 -41.96 -14.63
CA PRO A 489 4.15 -42.39 -15.44
C PRO A 489 3.86 -42.34 -16.94
N THR A 490 4.81 -41.83 -17.71
CA THR A 490 4.74 -41.73 -19.18
C THR A 490 4.39 -43.04 -19.88
N GLY A 491 5.05 -44.15 -19.50
CA GLY A 491 4.79 -45.46 -20.12
C GLY A 491 3.39 -45.99 -19.83
N PHE A 492 2.83 -45.66 -18.67
CA PHE A 492 1.43 -46.01 -18.34
C PHE A 492 0.44 -45.16 -19.12
N ALA A 493 0.64 -43.84 -19.17
CA ALA A 493 -0.22 -42.94 -19.94
C ALA A 493 -0.22 -43.30 -21.44
N ALA A 494 0.95 -43.63 -22.00
CA ALA A 494 1.05 -44.10 -23.38
C ALA A 494 0.33 -45.45 -23.59
N HIS A 495 0.38 -46.36 -22.61
CA HIS A 495 -0.38 -47.61 -22.64
C HIS A 495 -1.90 -47.39 -22.64
N LEU A 496 -2.38 -46.30 -22.03
CA LEU A 496 -3.78 -45.86 -22.13
C LEU A 496 -4.11 -45.17 -23.48
N GLY A 497 -3.18 -45.18 -24.44
CA GLY A 497 -3.35 -44.56 -25.76
C GLY A 497 -3.15 -43.04 -25.77
N MET A 498 -2.63 -42.46 -24.69
CA MET A 498 -2.40 -41.02 -24.62
C MET A 498 -1.07 -40.61 -25.28
N ALA A 499 -1.04 -39.39 -25.80
CA ALA A 499 0.15 -38.72 -26.32
C ALA A 499 0.25 -37.28 -25.75
N PRO A 500 1.41 -36.62 -25.83
CA PRO A 500 1.54 -35.20 -25.49
C PRO A 500 0.51 -34.33 -26.23
N GLY A 501 -0.14 -33.42 -25.51
CA GLY A 501 -1.30 -32.64 -25.96
C GLY A 501 -2.65 -33.33 -25.78
N GLY A 502 -2.66 -34.63 -25.45
CA GLY A 502 -3.86 -35.43 -25.28
C GLY A 502 -4.53 -35.26 -23.92
N GLN A 503 -5.84 -35.45 -23.90
CA GLN A 503 -6.67 -35.53 -22.70
C GLN A 503 -7.57 -36.75 -22.77
N LEU A 504 -7.70 -37.46 -21.65
CA LEU A 504 -8.56 -38.61 -21.46
C LEU A 504 -9.43 -38.33 -20.23
N THR A 505 -10.74 -38.25 -20.41
CA THR A 505 -11.68 -38.17 -19.28
C THR A 505 -12.15 -39.56 -18.95
N ALA A 506 -11.92 -39.99 -17.71
CA ALA A 506 -12.35 -41.30 -17.22
C ALA A 506 -13.51 -41.15 -16.22
N SER A 507 -14.58 -41.91 -16.41
CA SER A 507 -15.74 -41.89 -15.52
C SER A 507 -15.52 -42.74 -14.27
N THR A 508 -15.99 -42.28 -13.11
CA THR A 508 -16.04 -43.04 -11.85
C THR A 508 -17.44 -42.98 -11.26
N ALA A 509 -17.74 -43.83 -10.28
CA ALA A 509 -19.00 -43.75 -9.52
C ALA A 509 -19.18 -42.40 -8.80
N SER A 510 -18.07 -41.71 -8.51
CA SER A 510 -18.00 -40.44 -7.78
C SER A 510 -17.82 -39.19 -8.67
N GLY A 511 -17.94 -39.33 -9.99
CA GLY A 511 -17.77 -38.25 -10.98
C GLY A 511 -16.68 -38.53 -12.00
N GLU A 512 -16.25 -37.51 -12.74
CA GLU A 512 -15.23 -37.64 -13.78
C GLU A 512 -13.84 -37.31 -13.25
N VAL A 513 -12.84 -38.08 -13.68
CA VAL A 513 -11.42 -37.83 -13.43
C VAL A 513 -10.74 -37.58 -14.77
N VAL A 514 -10.17 -36.39 -14.91
CA VAL A 514 -9.46 -36.00 -16.13
C VAL A 514 -7.99 -36.39 -16.03
N ILE A 515 -7.49 -37.12 -17.03
CA ILE A 515 -6.07 -37.34 -17.26
C ILE A 515 -5.63 -36.43 -18.40
N SER A 516 -4.62 -35.59 -18.18
CA SER A 516 -4.11 -34.65 -19.18
C SER A 516 -2.61 -34.78 -19.36
N TRP A 517 -2.14 -34.56 -20.58
CA TRP A 517 -0.73 -34.65 -20.92
C TRP A 517 -0.26 -33.37 -21.60
N HIS A 518 0.32 -32.46 -20.83
CA HIS A 518 0.97 -31.27 -21.36
C HIS A 518 2.47 -31.57 -21.55
N ASN A 519 3.30 -31.26 -20.54
CA ASN A 519 4.72 -31.63 -20.52
C ASN A 519 4.96 -33.02 -19.92
N GLN A 520 4.11 -33.43 -18.97
CA GLN A 520 4.07 -34.77 -18.37
C GLN A 520 2.61 -35.19 -18.18
N PRO A 521 2.30 -36.49 -18.16
CA PRO A 521 0.96 -36.94 -17.88
C PRO A 521 0.61 -36.73 -16.41
N THR A 522 -0.61 -36.25 -16.15
CA THR A 522 -1.15 -36.01 -14.82
C THR A 522 -2.58 -36.50 -14.74
N ILE A 523 -2.97 -37.07 -13.61
CA ILE A 523 -4.35 -37.39 -13.29
C ILE A 523 -4.91 -36.34 -12.35
N GLY A 524 -6.16 -35.94 -12.58
CA GLY A 524 -6.90 -35.04 -11.71
C GLY A 524 -7.12 -35.63 -10.32
N SER A 525 -7.82 -34.88 -9.47
CA SER A 525 -8.10 -35.30 -8.10
C SER A 525 -8.80 -36.66 -8.06
N ILE A 526 -8.19 -37.63 -7.35
CA ILE A 526 -8.80 -38.92 -7.03
C ILE A 526 -9.40 -38.94 -5.62
N ARG A 527 -9.56 -37.77 -4.97
CA ARG A 527 -10.03 -37.68 -3.57
C ARG A 527 -11.39 -38.35 -3.36
N ASN A 528 -12.32 -38.19 -4.28
CA ASN A 528 -13.66 -38.77 -4.13
C ASN A 528 -13.59 -40.30 -4.18
N VAL A 529 -12.76 -40.85 -5.08
CA VAL A 529 -12.48 -42.30 -5.15
C VAL A 529 -11.87 -42.79 -3.83
N LEU A 530 -10.90 -42.06 -3.27
CA LEU A 530 -10.28 -42.43 -2.00
C LEU A 530 -11.25 -42.35 -0.81
N ALA A 531 -12.20 -41.42 -0.83
CA ALA A 531 -13.21 -41.26 0.20
C ALA A 531 -14.19 -42.45 0.24
N GLU A 532 -14.53 -43.04 -0.92
CA GLU A 532 -15.38 -44.24 -0.98
C GLU A 532 -14.78 -45.42 -0.22
N TYR A 533 -13.45 -45.55 -0.24
CA TYR A 533 -12.72 -46.61 0.46
C TYR A 533 -12.30 -46.24 1.88
N ASN A 534 -12.63 -45.02 2.33
CA ASN A 534 -12.17 -44.47 3.60
C ASN A 534 -10.63 -44.60 3.78
N ALA A 535 -9.90 -44.29 2.70
CA ALA A 535 -8.46 -44.48 2.60
C ALA A 535 -7.67 -43.57 3.54
N SER A 536 -6.54 -44.08 4.04
CA SER A 536 -5.58 -43.40 4.90
C SER A 536 -4.21 -43.28 4.24
N GLU A 537 -3.34 -42.42 4.78
CA GLU A 537 -1.95 -42.33 4.31
C GLU A 537 -1.22 -43.67 4.47
N GLY A 538 -0.47 -44.07 3.44
CA GLY A 538 0.21 -45.36 3.39
C GLY A 538 -0.59 -46.49 2.74
N ASP A 539 -1.90 -46.31 2.52
CA ASP A 539 -2.68 -47.24 1.70
C ASP A 539 -2.27 -47.18 0.22
N HIS A 540 -2.67 -48.18 -0.54
CA HIS A 540 -2.42 -48.26 -1.98
C HIS A 540 -3.74 -48.28 -2.75
N VAL A 541 -3.79 -47.55 -3.86
CA VAL A 541 -4.85 -47.69 -4.86
C VAL A 541 -4.23 -48.03 -6.21
N PHE A 542 -4.76 -49.06 -6.85
CA PHE A 542 -4.37 -49.46 -8.20
C PHE A 542 -5.40 -48.93 -9.19
N LEU A 543 -4.92 -48.26 -10.23
CA LEU A 543 -5.73 -47.56 -11.22
C LEU A 543 -5.51 -48.14 -12.61
N THR A 544 -6.58 -48.29 -13.38
CA THR A 544 -6.54 -48.47 -14.85
C THR A 544 -7.78 -47.85 -15.48
N VAL A 545 -7.72 -47.52 -16.76
CA VAL A 545 -8.90 -47.13 -17.53
C VAL A 545 -9.38 -48.32 -18.34
N SER A 546 -10.69 -48.56 -18.37
CA SER A 546 -11.30 -49.60 -19.20
C SER A 546 -11.40 -49.13 -20.66
N ASP A 547 -11.60 -50.06 -21.59
CA ASP A 547 -11.84 -49.74 -23.00
C ASP A 547 -13.09 -48.87 -23.21
N GLY A 548 -14.02 -48.87 -22.25
CA GLY A 548 -15.22 -48.03 -22.22
C GLY A 548 -15.03 -46.65 -21.56
N GLY A 549 -13.80 -46.29 -21.17
CA GLY A 549 -13.49 -45.00 -20.56
C GLY A 549 -13.79 -44.91 -19.06
N GLU A 550 -14.05 -46.03 -18.37
CA GLU A 550 -14.27 -46.04 -16.92
C GLU A 550 -12.92 -46.16 -16.18
N LEU A 551 -12.72 -45.36 -15.13
CA LEU A 551 -11.58 -45.52 -14.23
C LEU A 551 -11.87 -46.66 -13.24
N LEU A 552 -11.21 -47.79 -13.46
CA LEU A 552 -11.29 -48.96 -12.58
C LEU A 552 -10.27 -48.82 -11.45
N THR A 553 -10.74 -49.06 -10.23
CA THR A 553 -9.96 -48.90 -8.99
C THR A 553 -9.92 -50.20 -8.20
N ARG A 554 -8.76 -50.51 -7.63
CA ARG A 554 -8.61 -51.57 -6.61
C ARG A 554 -7.90 -50.98 -5.41
N PHE A 555 -8.60 -50.93 -4.29
CA PHE A 555 -8.06 -50.44 -3.02
C PHE A 555 -7.35 -51.57 -2.26
N LEU A 556 -6.22 -51.25 -1.65
CA LEU A 556 -5.44 -52.15 -0.83
C LEU A 556 -4.91 -51.38 0.40
N PRO A 557 -5.35 -51.73 1.62
CA PRO A 557 -4.83 -51.12 2.83
C PRO A 557 -3.32 -51.32 2.98
N ALA A 558 -2.68 -50.46 3.78
CA ALA A 558 -1.29 -50.60 4.17
C ALA A 558 -0.99 -52.02 4.70
N ALA A 559 0.20 -52.51 4.39
CA ALA A 559 0.66 -53.82 4.84
C ALA A 559 0.66 -53.93 6.38
N VAL A 560 0.19 -55.05 6.92
CA VAL A 560 0.24 -55.32 8.36
C VAL A 560 1.71 -55.49 8.79
N ALA A 561 2.06 -54.95 9.96
CA ALA A 561 3.39 -55.10 10.52
C ALA A 561 3.75 -56.59 10.72
N GLY A 562 4.98 -56.97 10.40
CA GLY A 562 5.49 -58.33 10.59
C GLY A 562 5.22 -59.31 9.44
N LEU A 563 4.75 -58.84 8.28
CA LEU A 563 4.68 -59.69 7.09
C LEU A 563 6.08 -60.21 6.70
N PRO A 564 6.22 -61.49 6.30
CA PRO A 564 7.45 -61.99 5.70
C PRO A 564 7.85 -61.14 4.49
N ALA A 565 9.15 -60.96 4.27
CA ALA A 565 9.66 -60.03 3.24
C ALA A 565 9.05 -60.29 1.84
N ILE A 566 8.99 -61.55 1.40
CA ILE A 566 8.37 -61.91 0.11
C ILE A 566 6.88 -61.53 0.04
N ASN A 567 6.13 -61.68 1.13
CA ASN A 567 4.73 -61.29 1.19
C ASN A 567 4.57 -59.76 1.17
N HIS A 568 5.51 -59.03 1.77
CA HIS A 568 5.53 -57.57 1.68
C HIS A 568 5.81 -57.09 0.25
N ALA A 569 6.74 -57.76 -0.46
CA ALA A 569 6.99 -57.50 -1.89
C ALA A 569 5.74 -57.80 -2.75
N LEU A 570 5.05 -58.91 -2.47
CA LEU A 570 3.80 -59.29 -3.15
C LEU A 570 2.65 -58.31 -2.85
N HIS A 571 2.56 -57.80 -1.63
CA HIS A 571 1.56 -56.81 -1.24
C HIS A 571 1.70 -55.53 -2.08
N LEU A 572 2.95 -55.07 -2.27
CA LEU A 572 3.27 -53.88 -3.06
C LEU A 572 2.93 -54.01 -4.56
N ILE A 573 2.66 -55.22 -5.07
CA ILE A 573 2.19 -55.45 -6.44
C ILE A 573 0.71 -55.82 -6.52
N GLY A 574 -0.01 -55.73 -5.39
CA GLY A 574 -1.44 -56.01 -5.31
C GLY A 574 -1.80 -57.48 -5.10
N TYR A 575 -0.88 -58.30 -4.57
CA TYR A 575 -1.10 -59.72 -4.29
C TYR A 575 -1.03 -60.01 -2.80
N THR A 576 -2.16 -60.40 -2.20
CA THR A 576 -2.30 -60.56 -0.73
C THR A 576 -2.39 -62.01 -0.26
N ALA A 577 -2.51 -62.98 -1.18
CA ALA A 577 -2.59 -64.38 -0.81
C ALA A 577 -1.22 -64.90 -0.31
N PRO A 578 -1.20 -65.82 0.67
CA PRO A 578 0.03 -66.45 1.11
C PRO A 578 0.64 -67.30 -0.01
N VAL A 579 1.97 -67.33 -0.06
CA VAL A 579 2.74 -68.17 -0.99
C VAL A 579 3.46 -69.26 -0.21
N ALA A 580 3.61 -70.45 -0.80
CA ALA A 580 4.22 -71.59 -0.14
C ALA A 580 5.76 -71.49 -0.10
N SER A 581 6.36 -70.64 -0.95
CA SER A 581 7.82 -70.45 -1.01
C SER A 581 8.21 -69.11 -1.63
N GLU A 582 9.45 -68.69 -1.38
CA GLU A 582 10.04 -67.50 -2.01
C GLU A 582 10.12 -67.63 -3.54
N ALA A 583 10.40 -68.84 -4.05
CA ALA A 583 10.43 -69.12 -5.48
C ALA A 583 9.05 -68.93 -6.14
N GLU A 584 7.97 -69.27 -5.46
CA GLU A 584 6.61 -68.99 -5.92
C GLU A 584 6.33 -67.48 -5.96
N GLY A 585 6.71 -66.76 -4.90
CA GLY A 585 6.56 -65.31 -4.84
C GLY A 585 7.32 -64.58 -5.96
N LEU A 586 8.58 -64.97 -6.23
CA LEU A 586 9.39 -64.39 -7.30
C LEU A 586 8.79 -64.65 -8.69
N ARG A 587 8.25 -65.86 -8.94
CA ARG A 587 7.54 -66.15 -10.20
C ARG A 587 6.31 -65.26 -10.37
N LEU A 588 5.54 -65.05 -9.30
CA LEU A 588 4.38 -64.15 -9.33
C LEU A 588 4.81 -62.71 -9.60
N ILE A 589 5.85 -62.21 -8.93
CA ILE A 589 6.41 -60.87 -9.18
C ILE A 589 6.86 -60.74 -10.63
N GLY A 590 7.61 -61.70 -11.15
CA GLY A 590 8.08 -61.75 -12.54
C GLY A 590 6.92 -61.64 -13.55
N ALA A 591 5.88 -62.46 -13.39
CA ALA A 591 4.71 -62.41 -14.26
C ALA A 591 4.00 -61.05 -14.22
N ARG A 592 3.93 -60.42 -13.02
CA ARG A 592 3.30 -59.12 -12.80
C ARG A 592 4.12 -57.95 -13.37
N ILE A 593 5.41 -58.10 -13.57
CA ILE A 593 6.29 -57.10 -14.22
C ILE A 593 6.59 -57.44 -15.69
N GLY A 594 5.85 -58.40 -16.27
CA GLY A 594 5.92 -58.72 -17.70
C GLY A 594 7.10 -59.59 -18.12
N LEU A 595 7.67 -60.38 -17.21
CA LEU A 595 8.62 -61.43 -17.55
C LEU A 595 7.90 -62.71 -18.03
N PRO A 596 8.52 -63.51 -18.92
CA PRO A 596 7.97 -64.79 -19.36
C PRO A 596 7.91 -65.81 -18.21
N GLU A 597 7.04 -66.82 -18.34
CA GLU A 597 6.99 -67.93 -17.40
C GLU A 597 8.33 -68.68 -17.38
N GLY A 598 8.88 -68.87 -16.17
CA GLY A 598 10.17 -69.53 -15.98
C GLY A 598 11.35 -68.59 -15.72
N ALA A 599 11.13 -67.26 -15.69
CA ALA A 599 12.18 -66.30 -15.36
C ALA A 599 12.83 -66.59 -13.99
N GLY A 600 14.15 -66.56 -13.94
CA GLY A 600 14.97 -66.83 -12.76
C GLY A 600 14.98 -65.67 -11.76
N ARG A 601 15.49 -65.90 -10.54
CA ARG A 601 15.60 -64.88 -9.49
C ARG A 601 16.34 -63.63 -9.97
N GLU A 602 17.52 -63.79 -10.57
CA GLU A 602 18.34 -62.66 -11.01
C GLU A 602 17.62 -61.81 -12.06
N GLU A 603 16.94 -62.43 -13.03
CA GLU A 603 16.17 -61.71 -14.06
C GLU A 603 15.05 -60.86 -13.46
N VAL A 604 14.34 -61.38 -12.45
CA VAL A 604 13.31 -60.62 -11.72
C VAL A 604 13.92 -59.43 -10.99
N LEU A 605 15.03 -59.63 -10.28
CA LEU A 605 15.71 -58.56 -9.54
C LEU A 605 16.27 -57.49 -10.48
N ASP A 606 16.89 -57.88 -11.58
CA ASP A 606 17.41 -56.94 -12.58
C ASP A 606 16.28 -56.15 -13.24
N ARG A 607 15.18 -56.81 -13.58
CA ARG A 607 14.00 -56.12 -14.11
C ARG A 607 13.44 -55.09 -13.14
N LEU A 608 13.36 -55.40 -11.84
CA LEU A 608 12.92 -54.45 -10.82
C LEU A 608 13.90 -53.28 -10.67
N ARG A 609 15.22 -53.53 -10.75
CA ARG A 609 16.26 -52.48 -10.72
C ARG A 609 16.13 -51.53 -11.91
N GLU A 610 15.98 -52.06 -13.12
CA GLU A 610 15.83 -51.30 -14.35
C GLU A 610 14.57 -50.43 -14.35
N ARG A 611 13.45 -51.01 -13.88
CA ARG A 611 12.17 -50.31 -13.70
C ARG A 611 12.26 -49.20 -12.65
N GLY A 612 13.10 -49.39 -11.63
CA GLY A 612 13.26 -48.46 -10.50
C GLY A 612 12.32 -48.76 -9.32
N ASP A 613 11.80 -49.98 -9.22
CA ASP A 613 10.93 -50.46 -8.14
C ASP A 613 11.76 -50.81 -6.87
N ARG A 614 12.46 -49.80 -6.32
CA ARG A 614 13.39 -49.94 -5.18
C ARG A 614 12.70 -50.33 -3.88
N ASP A 615 11.45 -49.92 -3.73
CA ASP A 615 10.58 -50.26 -2.61
C ASP A 615 10.31 -51.76 -2.54
N ILE A 616 10.13 -52.43 -3.69
CA ILE A 616 9.96 -53.88 -3.76
C ILE A 616 11.30 -54.59 -3.49
N LEU A 617 12.39 -54.09 -4.09
CA LEU A 617 13.73 -54.67 -3.92
C LEU A 617 14.19 -54.71 -2.47
N THR A 618 13.73 -53.78 -1.63
CA THR A 618 14.08 -53.73 -0.20
C THR A 618 13.68 -55.01 0.55
N PHE A 619 12.69 -55.74 0.03
CA PHE A 619 12.20 -56.99 0.62
C PHE A 619 12.70 -58.25 -0.11
N LEU A 620 13.57 -58.09 -1.12
CA LEU A 620 14.12 -59.17 -1.94
C LEU A 620 15.66 -59.08 -1.96
N PRO A 621 16.34 -59.41 -0.85
CA PRO A 621 17.79 -59.26 -0.72
C PRO A 621 18.59 -60.14 -1.69
#